data_AF-A0A842PF01-F1
#
_entry.id   AF-A0A842PF01-F1
#
_cell.length_a   1.000
_cell.length_b   1.000
_cell.length_c   1.000
_cell.angle_alpha   90.00
_cell.angle_beta   90.00
_cell.angle_gamma   90.00
#
_symmetry.space_group_name_H-M   'P 1'
#
loop_
_entity.id
_entity.type
_entity.pdbx_description
1 polymer ?
#
loop_
_entity_poly.entity_id
_entity_poly.type
_entity_poly.pdbx_seq_one_letter_code
_entity_poly.pdbx_strand_id
1 'polypeptide(L)'
;MNKAEIIAFELLKKRGYEEEDIIYQGTKNPDFICTDGKRFEVKRIYGRNELLFTQKQMKELQNDDKILVINTEIKKLSDEFLWSEAQKQSRFIIKIMKYPNRRLQITISDRIYGIIEREAKKGDKRIFTFAGMLLAEAVDAKDKE
;
A
#
# COMPACT_ATOMS: atom_id res chain seq x y z
N MET A 1 -3.71 -14.28 -1.46
CA MET A 1 -4.36 -12.95 -1.45
C MET A 1 -4.33 -12.35 -0.06
N ASN A 2 -4.04 -11.06 0.05
CA ASN A 2 -4.21 -10.30 1.29
C ASN A 2 -5.68 -9.88 1.51
N LYS A 3 -6.02 -9.30 2.68
CA LYS A 3 -7.42 -8.91 3.00
C LYS A 3 -8.06 -7.98 1.96
N ALA A 4 -7.31 -7.01 1.43
CA ALA A 4 -7.81 -6.07 0.42
C ALA A 4 -8.03 -6.76 -0.93
N GLU A 5 -7.10 -7.63 -1.33
CA GLU A 5 -7.21 -8.43 -2.57
C GLU A 5 -8.42 -9.38 -2.52
N ILE A 6 -8.71 -10.01 -1.37
CA ILE A 6 -9.92 -10.84 -1.21
C ILE A 6 -11.19 -10.00 -1.41
N ILE A 7 -11.26 -8.81 -0.81
CA ILE A 7 -12.42 -7.91 -0.99
C ILE A 7 -12.55 -7.47 -2.45
N ALA A 8 -11.44 -7.17 -3.13
CA ALA A 8 -11.44 -6.81 -4.54
C ALA A 8 -11.88 -7.97 -5.43
N PHE A 9 -11.46 -9.19 -5.15
CA PHE A 9 -11.90 -10.38 -5.87
C PHE A 9 -13.43 -10.56 -5.79
N GLU A 10 -13.99 -10.47 -4.58
CA GLU A 10 -15.45 -10.52 -4.37
C GLU A 10 -16.18 -9.36 -5.05
N LEU A 11 -15.55 -8.18 -5.12
CA LEU A 11 -16.09 -7.04 -5.85
C LEU A 11 -16.15 -7.29 -7.35
N LEU A 12 -15.11 -7.91 -7.94
CA LEU A 12 -15.09 -8.28 -9.35
C LEU A 12 -16.18 -9.30 -9.66
N LYS A 13 -16.37 -10.32 -8.80
CA LYS A 13 -17.47 -11.29 -8.93
C LYS A 13 -18.84 -10.60 -8.94
N LYS A 14 -19.05 -9.64 -8.01
CA LYS A 14 -20.28 -8.84 -7.97
C LYS A 14 -20.50 -7.94 -9.20
N ARG A 15 -19.45 -7.66 -9.98
CA ARG A 15 -19.52 -6.91 -11.23
C ARG A 15 -19.82 -7.80 -12.44
N GLY A 16 -20.03 -9.10 -12.22
CA GLY A 16 -20.40 -10.06 -13.27
C GLY A 16 -19.22 -10.79 -13.90
N TYR A 17 -18.03 -10.72 -13.30
CA TYR A 17 -16.94 -11.64 -13.66
C TYR A 17 -17.16 -12.98 -13.01
N GLU A 18 -17.02 -14.07 -13.76
CA GLU A 18 -16.95 -15.39 -13.14
C GLU A 18 -15.57 -15.59 -12.52
N GLU A 19 -15.47 -16.56 -11.60
CA GLU A 19 -14.21 -16.86 -10.93
C GLU A 19 -13.10 -17.27 -11.91
N GLU A 20 -13.48 -17.98 -12.96
CA GLU A 20 -12.63 -18.45 -14.05
C GLU A 20 -12.07 -17.30 -14.88
N ASP A 21 -12.81 -16.18 -14.93
CA ASP A 21 -12.41 -15.00 -15.69
C ASP A 21 -11.36 -14.16 -14.97
N ILE A 22 -11.13 -14.38 -13.67
CA ILE A 22 -10.28 -13.53 -12.84
C ILE A 22 -8.96 -14.23 -12.52
N ILE A 23 -7.90 -13.82 -13.21
CA ILE A 23 -6.54 -14.33 -12.99
C ILE A 23 -5.84 -13.50 -11.91
N TYR A 24 -5.62 -14.08 -10.74
CA TYR A 24 -4.84 -13.45 -9.67
C TYR A 24 -3.33 -13.63 -9.86
N GLN A 25 -2.58 -12.53 -9.74
CA GLN A 25 -1.14 -12.47 -9.94
C GLN A 25 -0.35 -12.17 -8.65
N GLY A 26 -0.35 -13.05 -7.65
CA GLY A 26 0.24 -12.75 -6.33
C GLY A 26 1.73 -12.35 -6.26
N THR A 27 2.50 -12.44 -7.36
CA THR A 27 3.92 -12.02 -7.44
C THR A 27 4.21 -11.01 -8.56
N LYS A 28 3.22 -10.69 -9.40
CA LYS A 28 3.33 -9.78 -10.54
C LYS A 28 2.36 -8.63 -10.35
N ASN A 29 2.50 -7.60 -11.18
CA ASN A 29 1.56 -6.48 -11.19
C ASN A 29 0.88 -6.42 -12.57
N PRO A 30 -0.41 -6.09 -12.64
CA PRO A 30 -1.32 -5.77 -11.53
C PRO A 30 -1.79 -7.01 -10.76
N ASP A 31 -2.44 -6.84 -9.61
CA ASP A 31 -2.94 -7.96 -8.79
C ASP A 31 -3.92 -8.90 -9.52
N PHE A 32 -4.75 -8.38 -10.43
CA PHE A 32 -5.73 -9.16 -11.20
C PHE A 32 -5.71 -8.81 -12.69
N ILE A 33 -5.87 -9.83 -13.54
CA ILE A 33 -6.10 -9.70 -14.98
C ILE A 33 -7.37 -10.49 -15.32
N CYS A 34 -8.32 -9.87 -15.99
CA CYS A 34 -9.55 -10.50 -16.43
C CYS A 34 -9.45 -10.99 -17.88
N THR A 35 -10.27 -11.97 -18.27
CA THR A 35 -10.33 -12.54 -19.64
C THR A 35 -10.73 -11.51 -20.71
N ASP A 36 -11.47 -10.47 -20.32
CA ASP A 36 -11.80 -9.32 -21.17
C ASP A 36 -10.63 -8.32 -21.35
N GLY A 37 -9.46 -8.64 -20.81
CA GLY A 37 -8.26 -7.82 -20.87
C GLY A 37 -8.21 -6.71 -19.82
N LYS A 38 -9.25 -6.52 -18.99
CA LYS A 38 -9.20 -5.52 -17.93
C LYS A 38 -8.24 -5.93 -16.82
N ARG A 39 -7.53 -4.94 -16.30
CA ARG A 39 -6.38 -5.09 -15.41
C ARG A 39 -6.61 -4.28 -14.13
N PHE A 40 -6.45 -4.90 -12.96
CA PHE A 40 -6.80 -4.29 -11.68
C PHE A 40 -5.69 -4.44 -10.63
N GLU A 41 -5.14 -3.33 -10.17
CA GLU A 41 -4.21 -3.24 -9.04
C GLU A 41 -4.97 -2.85 -7.78
N VAL A 42 -4.70 -3.51 -6.66
CA VAL A 42 -5.42 -3.29 -5.41
C VAL A 42 -4.54 -2.56 -4.41
N LYS A 43 -5.05 -1.42 -3.92
CA LYS A 43 -4.42 -0.66 -2.85
C LYS A 43 -5.32 -0.55 -1.64
N ARG A 44 -4.70 -0.54 -0.46
CA ARG A 44 -5.37 -0.11 0.77
C ARG A 44 -4.95 1.30 1.12
N ILE A 45 -5.85 2.02 1.77
CA ILE A 45 -5.55 3.34 2.33
C ILE A 45 -4.70 3.15 3.58
N TYR A 46 -3.61 3.92 3.68
CA TYR A 46 -2.76 4.01 4.85
C TYR A 46 -2.88 5.39 5.49
N GLY A 47 -2.85 5.44 6.81
CA GLY A 47 -2.99 6.69 7.57
C GLY A 47 -4.29 7.41 7.19
N ARG A 48 -4.18 8.69 6.82
CA ARG A 48 -5.35 9.49 6.45
C ARG A 48 -5.76 9.35 4.99
N ASN A 49 -4.79 9.27 4.06
CA ASN A 49 -5.10 9.30 2.63
C ASN A 49 -3.96 8.82 1.72
N GLU A 50 -3.14 7.87 2.18
CA GLU A 50 -1.93 7.46 1.47
C GLU A 50 -2.11 6.12 0.75
N LEU A 51 -1.59 6.03 -0.48
CA LEU A 51 -1.50 4.78 -1.23
C LEU A 51 -0.03 4.43 -1.46
N LEU A 52 0.35 3.21 -1.12
CA LEU A 52 1.73 2.75 -1.26
C LEU A 52 1.90 1.93 -2.53
N PHE A 53 2.81 2.37 -3.40
CA PHE A 53 3.25 1.66 -4.59
C PHE A 53 4.71 1.26 -4.44
N THR A 54 5.07 0.08 -4.92
CA THR A 54 6.49 -0.30 -5.04
C THR A 54 7.09 0.28 -6.30
N GLN A 55 8.42 0.45 -6.34
CA GLN A 55 9.08 0.83 -7.59
C GLN A 55 8.81 -0.15 -8.75
N LYS A 56 8.65 -1.45 -8.44
CA LYS A 56 8.29 -2.46 -9.45
C LYS A 56 6.92 -2.16 -10.06
N GLN A 57 5.93 -1.82 -9.23
CA GLN A 57 4.59 -1.43 -9.69
C GLN A 57 4.62 -0.20 -10.58
N MET A 58 5.43 0.81 -10.23
CA MET A 58 5.58 2.01 -11.07
C MET A 58 6.07 1.70 -12.50
N LYS A 59 6.78 0.58 -12.69
CA LYS A 59 7.31 0.16 -14.00
C LYS A 59 6.39 -0.81 -14.74
N GLU A 60 5.61 -1.60 -14.01
CA GLU A 60 4.80 -2.70 -14.57
C GLU A 60 3.33 -2.31 -14.80
N LEU A 61 2.83 -1.29 -14.09
CA LEU A 61 1.47 -0.79 -14.28
C LEU A 61 1.35 0.01 -15.57
N GLN A 62 0.27 -0.25 -16.29
CA GLN A 62 -0.10 0.38 -17.55
C GLN A 62 -1.10 1.51 -17.32
N ASN A 63 -1.20 2.45 -18.27
CA ASN A 63 -2.01 3.66 -18.11
C ASN A 63 -3.51 3.40 -17.93
N ASP A 64 -3.99 2.30 -18.50
CA ASP A 64 -5.35 1.79 -18.47
C ASP A 64 -5.60 0.79 -17.33
N ASP A 65 -4.57 0.44 -16.55
CA ASP A 65 -4.75 -0.37 -15.34
C ASP A 65 -5.62 0.40 -14.35
N LYS A 66 -6.64 -0.29 -13.82
CA LYS A 66 -7.55 0.24 -12.82
C LYS A 66 -6.97 0.05 -11.43
N ILE A 67 -6.93 1.12 -10.64
CA ILE A 67 -6.56 1.07 -9.24
C ILE A 67 -7.83 0.95 -8.41
N LEU A 68 -7.97 -0.16 -7.69
CA LEU A 68 -9.05 -0.38 -6.74
C LEU A 68 -8.57 -0.03 -5.34
N VAL A 69 -9.10 1.05 -4.77
CA VAL A 69 -8.77 1.48 -3.40
C VAL A 69 -9.76 0.87 -2.43
N ILE A 70 -9.29 -0.05 -1.59
CA ILE A 70 -10.10 -0.79 -0.62
C ILE A 70 -9.89 -0.25 0.78
N ASN A 71 -10.98 0.10 1.47
CA ASN A 71 -10.96 0.28 2.92
C ASN A 71 -11.27 -1.07 3.58
N THR A 72 -10.24 -1.65 4.21
CA THR A 72 -10.32 -2.96 4.85
C THR A 72 -11.09 -2.97 6.16
N GLU A 73 -11.31 -1.80 6.79
CA GLU A 73 -12.07 -1.69 8.05
C GLU A 73 -13.57 -1.84 7.77
N ILE A 74 -14.07 -1.13 6.76
CA ILE A 74 -15.49 -1.21 6.34
C ILE A 74 -15.73 -2.26 5.24
N LYS A 75 -14.67 -2.95 4.80
CA LYS A 75 -14.68 -4.01 3.77
C LYS A 75 -15.36 -3.61 2.46
N LYS A 76 -15.08 -2.40 1.98
CA LYS A 76 -15.70 -1.85 0.76
C LYS A 76 -14.67 -1.15 -0.13
N LEU A 77 -15.04 -0.99 -1.39
CA LEU A 77 -14.38 -0.07 -2.31
C LEU A 77 -14.58 1.35 -1.81
N SER A 78 -13.48 2.08 -1.65
CA SER A 78 -13.47 3.51 -1.32
C SER A 78 -13.39 4.38 -2.56
N ASP A 79 -12.56 3.99 -3.52
CA ASP A 79 -12.35 4.74 -4.76
C ASP A 79 -11.86 3.81 -5.88
N GLU A 80 -12.04 4.23 -7.12
CA GLU A 80 -11.53 3.59 -8.34
C GLU A 80 -11.11 4.64 -9.35
N PHE A 81 -9.91 4.50 -9.91
CA PHE A 81 -9.38 5.40 -10.93
C PHE A 81 -8.38 4.68 -11.84
N LEU A 82 -8.06 5.26 -12.99
CA LEU A 82 -7.03 4.75 -13.88
C LEU A 82 -5.65 5.13 -13.37
N TRP A 83 -4.65 4.27 -13.60
CA TRP A 83 -3.28 4.56 -13.22
C TRP A 83 -2.75 5.86 -13.85
N SER A 84 -3.14 6.15 -15.10
CA SER A 84 -2.81 7.40 -15.77
C SER A 84 -3.41 8.65 -15.10
N GLU A 85 -4.55 8.54 -14.41
CA GLU A 85 -5.14 9.63 -13.62
C GLU A 85 -4.34 9.85 -12.33
N ALA A 86 -3.92 8.75 -11.70
CA ALA A 86 -3.09 8.76 -10.50
C ALA A 86 -1.76 9.52 -10.72
N GLN A 87 -1.18 9.38 -11.90
CA GLN A 87 0.07 10.04 -12.28
C GLN A 87 -0.08 11.55 -12.48
N LYS A 88 -1.26 12.03 -12.88
CA LYS A 88 -1.52 13.45 -13.18
C LYS A 88 -1.97 14.21 -11.94
N GLN A 89 -2.94 13.65 -11.22
CA GLN A 89 -3.54 14.31 -10.07
C GLN A 89 -4.28 13.26 -9.22
N SER A 90 -3.57 12.59 -8.32
CA SER A 90 -4.21 11.70 -7.37
C SER A 90 -4.85 12.50 -6.24
N ARG A 91 -6.12 12.19 -5.93
CA ARG A 91 -6.76 12.61 -4.68
C ARG A 91 -6.09 12.00 -3.45
N PHE A 92 -5.25 10.97 -3.64
CA PHE A 92 -4.47 10.31 -2.62
C PHE A 92 -3.01 10.77 -2.68
N ILE A 93 -2.34 10.70 -1.54
CA ILE A 93 -0.88 10.87 -1.49
C ILE A 93 -0.25 9.54 -1.92
N ILE A 94 0.33 9.50 -3.12
CA ILE A 94 1.05 8.33 -3.62
C ILE A 94 2.46 8.33 -3.02
N LYS A 95 2.80 7.26 -2.30
CA LYS A 95 4.16 7.03 -1.80
C LYS A 95 4.79 5.83 -2.50
N ILE A 96 5.99 6.04 -3.01
CA ILE A 96 6.78 4.99 -3.67
C ILE A 96 7.74 4.38 -2.66
N MET A 97 7.58 3.10 -2.38
CA MET A 97 8.48 2.35 -1.50
C MET A 97 9.71 1.87 -2.28
N LYS A 98 10.91 2.25 -1.82
CA LYS A 98 12.20 1.83 -2.38
C LYS A 98 12.58 0.37 -2.05
N TYR A 99 12.00 -0.24 -1.01
CA TYR A 99 12.33 -1.62 -0.60
C TYR A 99 11.07 -2.46 -0.31
N PRO A 100 10.91 -3.65 -0.90
CA PRO A 100 9.72 -4.48 -0.74
C PRO A 100 9.69 -5.32 0.55
N ASN A 101 10.71 -5.25 1.41
CA ASN A 101 10.75 -6.01 2.67
C ASN A 101 9.80 -5.41 3.74
N ARG A 102 8.50 -5.54 3.48
CA ARG A 102 7.36 -5.15 4.32
C ARG A 102 7.46 -5.67 5.75
N ARG A 103 8.05 -6.85 5.97
CA ARG A 103 8.14 -7.45 7.32
C ARG A 103 9.06 -6.70 8.26
N LEU A 104 10.20 -6.17 7.80
CA LEU A 104 11.08 -5.41 8.70
C LEU A 104 10.57 -4.00 8.93
N GLN A 105 10.13 -3.28 7.89
CA GLN A 105 9.72 -1.88 8.06
C GLN A 105 8.41 -1.69 8.83
N ILE A 106 7.40 -2.53 8.62
CA ILE A 106 6.13 -2.42 9.35
C ILE A 106 6.34 -2.81 10.82
N THR A 107 7.09 -3.89 11.09
CA THR A 107 7.36 -4.30 12.48
C THR A 107 8.16 -3.25 13.24
N ILE A 108 9.14 -2.62 12.59
CA ILE A 108 9.94 -1.54 13.18
C ILE A 108 9.08 -0.30 13.38
N SER A 109 8.30 0.12 12.39
CA SER A 109 7.40 1.27 12.49
C SER A 109 6.35 1.06 13.58
N ASP A 110 5.60 -0.04 13.56
CA ASP A 110 4.52 -0.30 14.53
C ASP A 110 5.07 -0.50 15.96
N ARG A 111 6.25 -1.13 16.12
CA ARG A 111 6.91 -1.20 17.45
C ARG A 111 7.41 0.15 17.92
N ILE A 112 8.04 0.95 17.04
CA ILE A 112 8.55 2.28 17.40
C ILE A 112 7.38 3.21 17.74
N TYR A 113 6.32 3.25 16.92
CA TYR A 113 5.11 4.03 17.20
C TYR A 113 4.43 3.57 18.50
N GLY A 114 4.31 2.25 18.72
CA GLY A 114 3.72 1.73 19.96
C GLY A 114 4.53 1.98 21.23
N ILE A 115 5.86 2.12 21.11
CA ILE A 115 6.74 2.55 22.21
C ILE A 115 6.59 4.05 22.43
N ILE A 116 6.65 4.86 21.37
CA ILE A 116 6.49 6.32 21.43
C ILE A 116 5.13 6.67 22.07
N GLU A 117 4.02 6.04 21.66
CA GLU A 117 2.71 6.30 22.25
C GLU A 117 2.62 5.92 23.74
N ARG A 118 3.23 4.79 24.13
CA ARG A 118 3.25 4.35 25.53
C ARG A 118 4.05 5.29 26.42
N GLU A 119 5.17 5.79 25.91
CA GLU A 119 6.09 6.64 26.66
C GLU A 119 5.66 8.11 26.64
N ALA A 120 5.02 8.57 25.56
CA ALA A 120 4.35 9.88 25.51
C ALA A 120 3.25 10.01 26.57
N LYS A 121 2.51 8.91 26.84
CA LYS A 121 1.52 8.83 27.92
C LYS A 121 2.14 8.89 29.32
N LYS A 122 3.42 8.57 29.47
CA LYS A 122 4.18 8.71 30.72
C LYS A 122 4.82 10.09 30.89
N GLY A 123 4.72 10.97 29.89
CA GLY A 123 5.17 12.35 29.95
C GLY A 123 6.68 12.58 29.78
N ASP A 124 7.48 11.55 29.45
CA ASP A 124 8.93 11.71 29.32
C ASP A 124 9.34 12.15 27.91
N LYS A 125 9.62 13.45 27.76
CA LYS A 125 9.96 14.10 26.48
C LYS A 125 11.31 13.65 25.88
N ARG A 126 12.18 12.98 26.65
CA ARG A 126 13.52 12.57 26.20
C ARG A 126 13.50 11.45 25.15
N ILE A 127 12.40 10.71 25.05
CA ILE A 127 12.27 9.54 24.18
C ILE A 127 12.01 9.93 22.71
N PHE A 128 11.38 11.08 22.48
CA PHE A 128 11.19 11.61 21.12
C PHE A 128 12.53 11.93 20.44
N THR A 129 13.50 12.44 21.20
CA THR A 129 14.84 12.76 20.71
C THR A 129 15.62 11.50 20.36
N PHE A 130 15.53 10.46 21.20
CA PHE A 130 16.22 9.18 20.98
C PHE A 130 15.64 8.38 19.81
N ALA A 131 14.31 8.36 19.67
CA ALA A 131 13.64 7.74 18.53
C ALA A 131 13.94 8.48 17.22
N GLY A 132 14.03 9.81 17.25
CA GLY A 132 14.47 10.61 16.11
C GLY A 132 15.92 10.33 15.70
N MET A 133 16.83 10.19 16.67
CA MET A 133 18.24 9.84 16.41
C MET A 133 18.40 8.44 15.81
N LEU A 134 17.73 7.42 16.36
CA LEU A 134 17.78 6.06 15.81
C LEU A 134 17.22 5.98 14.39
N LEU A 135 16.19 6.79 14.08
CA LEU A 135 15.64 6.88 12.73
C LEU A 135 16.62 7.57 11.77
N ALA A 136 17.33 8.60 12.23
CA ALA A 136 18.33 9.31 11.44
C ALA A 136 19.59 8.47 11.18
N GLU A 137 20.12 7.76 12.18
CA GLU A 137 21.29 6.87 12.02
C GLU A 137 21.01 5.69 11.08
N ALA A 138 19.79 5.12 11.15
CA ALA A 138 19.38 4.05 10.22
C ALA A 138 19.20 4.54 8.77
N VAL A 139 19.04 5.85 8.57
CA VAL A 139 18.99 6.49 7.24
C VAL A 139 20.41 6.83 6.77
N ASP A 140 21.26 7.41 7.61
CA ASP A 140 22.64 7.81 7.28
C ASP A 140 23.57 6.61 7.00
N ALA A 141 23.37 5.47 7.66
CA ALA A 141 24.17 4.28 7.42
C ALA A 141 23.97 3.67 6.02
N LYS A 142 22.93 4.11 5.28
CA LYS A 142 22.62 3.63 3.92
C LYS A 142 23.18 4.49 2.80
N ASP A 143 23.64 5.70 3.08
CA ASP A 143 24.21 6.61 2.08
C ASP A 143 25.74 6.43 1.93
N LYS A 144 26.34 5.50 2.70
CA LYS A 144 27.79 5.22 2.72
C LYS A 144 28.19 3.83 2.19
N GLU A 145 27.27 3.03 1.67
CA GLU A 145 27.53 1.78 0.93
C GLU A 145 27.00 1.88 -0.50
#